data_AF-A0A9P8QMJ8-F1
#
_entry.id   AF-A0A9P8QMJ8-F1
#
_cell.length_a   1.000
_cell.length_b   1.000
_cell.length_c   1.000
_cell.angle_alpha   90.00
_cell.angle_beta   90.00
_cell.angle_gamma   90.00
#
_symmetry.space_group_name_H-M   'P 1'
#
loop_
_entity.id
_entity.type
_entity.pdbx_description
1 polymer ?
#
loop_
_entity_poly.entity_id
_entity_poly.type
_entity_poly.pdbx_seq_one_letter_code
_entity_poly.pdbx_strand_id
1 'polypeptide(L)'
;MGNPIVDLGLSCPKAGRFYICDDQPTRFVGCCTINPCTTHDGLCPDEDIQPASFSPDAYDQILAQECLDPGFLWYTCRDSSPPFLGCCSQMGCEASGCPFNNIIKTIDNYCSYCYCYCCYYYCNQQGCIDDATHCGGHN
;
A
#
# COMPACT_ATOMS: atom_id res chain seq x y z
N MET A 1 15.09 -3.36 15.18
CA MET A 1 14.02 -2.97 14.25
C MET A 1 14.55 -1.77 13.49
N GLY A 2 14.86 -1.95 12.20
CA GLY A 2 15.31 -0.86 11.33
C GLY A 2 14.15 0.06 10.96
N ASN A 3 14.45 1.18 10.32
CA ASN A 3 13.43 2.08 9.81
C ASN A 3 13.06 1.59 8.39
N PRO A 4 11.85 1.01 8.18
CA PRO A 4 11.48 0.44 6.89
C PRO A 4 11.52 1.46 5.75
N ILE A 5 11.31 2.74 6.04
CA ILE A 5 11.43 3.82 5.05
C ILE A 5 12.86 3.89 4.51
N VAL A 6 13.85 3.75 5.39
CA VAL A 6 15.27 3.78 5.01
C VAL A 6 15.68 2.46 4.38
N ASP A 7 15.28 1.34 5.00
CA ASP A 7 15.70 -0.01 4.58
C ASP A 7 15.15 -0.38 3.20
N LEU A 8 13.90 0.01 2.89
CA LEU A 8 13.26 -0.23 1.60
C LEU A 8 13.46 0.93 0.60
N GLY A 9 14.08 2.02 1.04
CA GLY A 9 14.28 3.23 0.23
C GLY A 9 12.98 3.93 -0.18
N LEU A 10 11.96 3.89 0.68
CA LEU A 10 10.66 4.51 0.42
C LEU A 10 10.80 6.03 0.31
N SER A 11 10.28 6.59 -0.77
CA SER A 11 10.45 8.00 -1.10
C SER A 11 9.28 8.56 -1.89
N CYS A 12 9.18 9.89 -1.93
CA CYS A 12 8.15 10.60 -2.69
C CYS A 12 8.83 11.38 -3.83
N PRO A 13 8.83 10.86 -5.06
CA PRO A 13 9.58 11.44 -6.18
C PRO A 13 9.04 12.79 -6.65
N LYS A 14 7.75 13.07 -6.43
CA LYS A 14 7.12 14.34 -6.83
C LYS A 14 7.14 15.37 -5.71
N ALA A 15 6.43 15.09 -4.63
CA ALA A 15 6.23 16.00 -3.52
C ALA A 15 5.81 15.23 -2.26
N GLY A 16 5.90 15.90 -1.11
CA GLY A 16 5.48 15.34 0.16
C GLY A 16 6.53 14.46 0.82
N ARG A 17 6.07 13.66 1.78
CA ARG A 17 6.89 12.74 2.57
C ARG A 17 6.20 11.40 2.67
N PHE A 18 7.00 10.35 2.82
CA PHE A 18 6.48 9.02 3.03
C PHE A 18 6.10 8.88 4.50
N TYR A 19 4.86 8.48 4.75
CA TYR A 19 4.32 8.28 6.09
C TYR A 19 3.86 6.84 6.25
N ILE A 20 4.07 6.34 7.47
CA ILE A 20 3.54 5.08 7.97
C ILE A 20 2.84 5.47 9.28
N CYS A 21 1.52 5.32 9.33
CA CYS A 21 0.71 5.74 10.48
C CYS A 21 0.26 4.53 11.29
N ASP A 22 1.18 3.83 11.96
CA ASP A 22 0.87 2.61 12.71
C ASP A 22 -0.10 2.82 13.89
N ASP A 23 -0.09 4.02 14.47
CA ASP A 23 -0.95 4.44 15.60
C ASP A 23 -2.37 4.86 15.20
N GLN A 24 -2.72 4.85 13.92
CA GLN A 24 -4.02 5.32 13.43
C GLN A 24 -4.96 4.17 13.03
N PRO A 25 -6.29 4.34 13.12
CA PRO A 25 -7.24 3.24 12.86
C PRO A 25 -7.18 2.72 11.43
N THR A 26 -6.85 3.57 10.46
CA THR A 26 -6.76 3.23 9.03
C THR A 26 -5.35 2.84 8.58
N ARG A 27 -4.34 3.05 9.43
CA ARG A 27 -2.92 2.74 9.15
C ARG A 27 -2.45 3.12 7.76
N PHE A 28 -2.58 4.39 7.41
CA PHE A 28 -2.11 4.89 6.13
C PHE A 28 -0.61 4.59 5.91
N VAL A 29 -0.28 4.13 4.70
CA VAL A 29 1.10 3.93 4.23
C VAL A 29 1.24 4.55 2.85
N GLY A 30 2.13 5.52 2.69
CA GLY A 30 2.35 6.10 1.37
C GLY A 30 2.85 7.54 1.42
N CYS A 31 2.84 8.19 0.26
CA CYS A 31 3.29 9.57 0.12
C CYS A 31 2.14 10.56 0.29
N CYS A 32 2.35 11.55 1.15
CA CYS A 32 1.39 12.61 1.40
C CYS A 32 2.12 13.96 1.56
N THR A 33 1.51 15.05 1.10
CA THR A 33 2.04 16.42 1.28
C THR A 33 1.81 16.94 2.70
N ILE A 34 0.75 16.49 3.37
CA ILE A 34 0.49 16.74 4.79
C ILE A 34 0.81 15.50 5.63
N ASN A 35 0.78 15.61 6.97
CA ASN A 35 0.98 14.45 7.85
C ASN A 35 -0.37 13.73 8.11
N PRO A 36 -0.64 12.59 7.43
CA PRO A 36 -1.88 11.84 7.62
C PRO A 36 -1.98 11.23 9.01
N CYS A 37 -0.87 11.03 9.71
CA CYS A 37 -0.88 10.47 11.06
C CYS A 37 -1.41 11.46 12.10
N THR A 38 -1.63 12.72 11.72
CA THR A 38 -2.23 13.75 12.58
C THR A 38 -3.67 14.10 12.18
N THR A 39 -4.18 13.51 11.09
CA THR A 39 -5.58 13.71 10.70
C THR A 39 -6.49 12.85 11.57
N HIS A 40 -7.76 13.24 11.68
CA HIS A 40 -8.72 12.53 12.52
C HIS A 40 -8.91 11.07 12.10
N ASP A 41 -8.95 10.84 10.79
CA ASP A 41 -9.19 9.51 10.21
C ASP A 41 -7.90 8.73 9.97
N GLY A 42 -6.73 9.32 10.20
CA GLY A 42 -5.43 8.72 9.90
C GLY A 42 -5.11 8.60 8.42
N LEU A 43 -5.88 9.29 7.56
CA LEU A 43 -5.82 9.20 6.11
C LEU A 43 -5.23 10.47 5.49
N CYS A 44 -4.57 10.30 4.33
CA CYS A 44 -4.13 11.39 3.49
C CYS A 44 -5.27 11.85 2.58
N PRO A 45 -5.63 13.15 2.52
CA PRO A 45 -6.62 13.66 1.57
C PRO A 45 -6.28 13.34 0.11
N ASP A 46 -7.29 13.18 -0.74
CA ASP A 46 -7.10 12.81 -2.15
C ASP A 46 -6.39 13.90 -2.98
N GLU A 47 -6.37 15.14 -2.51
CA GLU A 47 -5.60 16.23 -3.14
C GLU A 47 -4.13 16.27 -2.69
N ASP A 48 -3.81 15.61 -1.57
CA ASP A 48 -2.49 15.60 -0.94
C ASP A 48 -1.75 14.27 -1.15
N ILE A 49 -2.44 13.23 -1.63
CA ILE A 49 -1.87 11.92 -1.92
C ILE A 49 -0.91 11.98 -3.09
N GLN A 50 0.30 11.43 -2.94
CA GLN A 50 1.31 11.46 -3.98
C GLN A 50 1.74 10.04 -4.37
N PRO A 51 2.21 9.83 -5.61
CA PRO A 51 2.84 8.57 -5.98
C PRO A 51 4.08 8.34 -5.12
N ALA A 52 4.18 7.14 -4.55
CA ALA A 52 5.35 6.72 -3.83
C ALA A 52 6.32 5.97 -4.76
N SER A 53 7.58 5.99 -4.35
CA SER A 53 8.66 5.24 -4.97
C SER A 53 9.45 4.50 -3.90
N PHE A 54 10.28 3.56 -4.33
CA PHE A 54 11.11 2.72 -3.48
C PHE A 54 12.44 2.41 -4.16
N SER A 55 13.38 1.84 -3.41
CA SER A 55 14.61 1.31 -3.99
C SER A 55 14.30 0.06 -4.81
N PRO A 56 14.67 -0.02 -6.10
CA PRO A 56 14.36 -1.20 -6.93
C PRO A 56 15.01 -2.49 -6.41
N ASP A 57 16.03 -2.40 -5.55
CA ASP A 57 16.66 -3.55 -4.89
C ASP A 57 15.82 -4.11 -3.73
N ALA A 58 14.89 -3.32 -3.20
CA ALA A 58 13.98 -3.71 -2.13
C ALA A 58 12.67 -4.33 -2.64
N TYR A 59 12.53 -4.54 -3.97
CA TYR A 59 11.32 -5.07 -4.59
C TYR A 59 10.81 -6.35 -3.91
N ASP A 60 11.69 -7.33 -3.70
CA ASP A 60 11.34 -8.62 -3.09
C ASP A 60 11.02 -8.52 -1.59
N GLN A 61 11.25 -7.36 -0.96
CA GLN A 61 10.99 -7.10 0.45
C GLN A 61 9.67 -6.34 0.68
N ILE A 62 9.09 -5.76 -0.38
CA ILE A 62 7.85 -5.00 -0.29
C ILE A 62 6.67 -5.96 -0.45
N LEU A 63 5.94 -6.16 0.64
CA LEU A 63 4.72 -6.95 0.64
C LEU A 63 3.55 -6.17 0.04
N ALA A 64 2.62 -6.90 -0.56
CA ALA A 64 1.39 -6.32 -1.07
C ALA A 64 0.61 -5.62 0.06
N GLN A 65 0.13 -4.41 -0.23
CA GLN A 65 -0.71 -3.61 0.66
C GLN A 65 -2.15 -3.58 0.14
N GLU A 66 -3.06 -3.00 0.91
CA GLU A 66 -4.46 -2.89 0.53
C GLU A 66 -4.84 -1.47 0.11
N CYS A 67 -5.79 -1.40 -0.82
CA CYS A 67 -6.35 -0.15 -1.30
C CYS A 67 -7.62 0.18 -0.55
N LEU A 68 -7.76 1.45 -0.17
CA LEU A 68 -8.95 1.90 0.56
C LEU A 68 -10.25 1.70 -0.24
N ASP A 69 -10.17 1.77 -1.57
CA ASP A 69 -11.30 1.56 -2.47
C ASP A 69 -11.08 0.28 -3.31
N PRO A 70 -12.06 -0.64 -3.39
CA PRO A 70 -11.95 -1.90 -4.12
C PRO A 70 -11.83 -1.73 -5.65
N GLY A 71 -12.11 -0.53 -6.20
CA GLY A 71 -11.89 -0.21 -7.60
C GLY A 71 -10.43 0.02 -7.99
N PHE A 72 -9.51 -0.07 -7.03
CA PHE A 72 -8.08 0.17 -7.20
C PHE A 72 -7.29 -1.08 -6.84
N LEU A 73 -6.19 -1.29 -7.55
CA LEU A 73 -5.29 -2.40 -7.30
C LEU A 73 -3.96 -1.87 -6.77
N TRP A 74 -3.37 -2.62 -5.85
CA TRP A 74 -2.03 -2.37 -5.36
C TRP A 74 -1.02 -2.77 -6.45
N TYR A 75 -0.09 -1.87 -6.75
CA TYR A 75 1.01 -2.15 -7.64
C TYR A 75 2.35 -1.93 -6.93
N THR A 76 3.31 -2.78 -7.25
CA THR A 76 4.71 -2.61 -6.92
C THR A 76 5.49 -2.83 -8.21
N CYS A 77 6.08 -1.77 -8.74
CA CYS A 77 6.64 -1.72 -10.08
C CYS A 77 8.11 -1.35 -9.97
N ARG A 78 8.98 -2.33 -10.17
CA ARG A 78 10.44 -2.16 -10.14
C ARG A 78 10.95 -1.40 -11.36
N ASP A 79 10.39 -1.70 -12.53
CA ASP A 79 10.93 -1.29 -13.83
C ASP A 79 10.40 0.06 -14.32
N SER A 80 9.53 0.73 -13.56
CA SER A 80 9.11 2.12 -13.86
C SER A 80 10.21 3.11 -13.46
N SER A 81 10.20 4.31 -14.05
CA SER A 81 11.19 5.35 -13.75
C SER A 81 10.50 6.64 -13.27
N PRO A 82 10.47 6.93 -11.96
CA PRO A 82 11.03 6.12 -10.86
C PRO A 82 10.18 4.86 -10.55
N PRO A 83 10.70 3.89 -9.78
CA PRO A 83 9.93 2.73 -9.34
C PRO A 83 8.63 3.18 -8.66
N PHE A 84 7.51 2.51 -8.90
CA PHE A 84 6.21 2.92 -8.41
C PHE A 84 5.72 1.92 -7.37
N LEU A 85 5.22 2.41 -6.24
CA LEU A 85 4.37 1.62 -5.35
C LEU A 85 3.14 2.43 -4.94
N GLY A 86 1.99 1.78 -4.89
CA GLY A 86 0.74 2.46 -4.55
C GLY A 86 -0.49 1.81 -5.16
N CYS A 87 -1.65 2.25 -4.70
CA CYS A 87 -2.95 1.89 -5.24
C CYS A 87 -3.31 2.72 -6.46
N CYS A 88 -3.61 2.06 -7.58
CA CYS A 88 -3.93 2.71 -8.85
C CYS A 88 -5.21 2.14 -9.48
N SER A 89 -6.02 2.98 -10.11
CA SER A 89 -7.25 2.57 -10.83
C SER A 89 -6.97 1.97 -12.21
N GLN A 90 -5.73 2.02 -12.66
CA GLN A 90 -5.25 1.48 -13.93
C GLN A 90 -3.91 0.78 -13.72
N MET A 91 -3.33 0.23 -14.79
CA MET A 91 -2.02 -0.42 -14.73
C MET A 91 -0.96 0.55 -14.20
N GLY A 92 -0.48 0.32 -12.98
CA GLY A 92 0.47 1.21 -12.30
C GLY A 92 1.92 1.05 -12.78
N CYS A 93 2.24 -0.05 -13.46
CA CYS A 93 3.60 -0.38 -13.92
C CYS A 93 3.91 0.10 -15.34
N GLU A 94 3.24 1.17 -15.77
CA GLU A 94 3.63 1.92 -16.96
C GLU A 94 4.98 2.62 -16.72
N ALA A 95 5.66 3.04 -17.80
CA ALA A 95 6.99 3.64 -17.72
C ALA A 95 7.07 4.85 -16.76
N SER A 96 5.99 5.62 -16.65
CA SER A 96 5.88 6.79 -15.76
C SER A 96 5.11 6.52 -14.45
N GLY A 97 4.76 5.27 -14.15
CA GLY A 97 3.97 4.91 -12.97
C GLY A 97 2.48 5.28 -13.07
N CYS A 98 1.79 5.30 -11.92
CA CYS A 98 0.40 5.74 -11.84
C CYS A 98 0.26 7.27 -11.91
N PRO A 99 -0.66 7.81 -12.74
CA PRO A 99 -1.00 9.23 -12.74
C PRO A 99 -1.58 9.67 -11.40
N PHE A 100 -1.34 10.94 -11.04
CA PHE A 100 -1.83 11.52 -9.77
C PHE A 100 -3.37 11.44 -9.64
N ASN A 101 -4.12 11.62 -10.72
CA ASN A 101 -5.59 11.54 -10.66
C ASN A 101 -6.14 10.12 -10.50
N ASN A 102 -5.27 9.10 -10.62
CA ASN A 102 -5.64 7.69 -10.62
C ASN A 102 -5.04 6.96 -9.41
N ILE A 103 -4.43 7.70 -8.47
CA ILE A 103 -3.84 7.14 -7.26
C ILE A 103 -4.77 7.38 -6.07
N ILE A 104 -4.81 6.43 -5.15
CA ILE A 104 -5.52 6.60 -3.88
C ILE A 104 -4.68 6.16 -2.69
N LYS A 105 -5.26 6.42 -1.52
CA LYS A 105 -4.77 6.04 -0.20
C LYS A 105 -4.55 4.53 -0.14
N THR A 106 -3.35 4.14 0.28
CA THR A 106 -3.02 2.76 0.64
C THR A 106 -3.12 2.63 2.15
N ILE A 107 -3.71 1.53 2.59
CA ILE A 107 -3.82 1.17 3.99
C ILE A 107 -2.95 -0.06 4.23
N ASP A 108 -2.23 -0.05 5.35
CA ASP A 108 -1.42 -1.20 5.77
C ASP A 108 -2.33 -2.41 5.98
N ASN A 109 -2.03 -3.51 5.29
CA ASN A 109 -2.78 -4.76 5.44
C ASN A 109 -2.38 -5.51 6.74
N TYR A 110 -1.65 -4.88 7.67
CA TYR A 110 -1.36 -5.47 8.96
C TYR A 110 -2.65 -5.86 9.68
N CYS A 111 -2.92 -7.17 9.61
CA CYS A 111 -4.14 -7.91 9.93
C CYS A 111 -4.62 -7.62 11.37
N SER A 112 -5.18 -6.43 11.61
CA SER A 112 -5.69 -6.04 12.93
C SER A 112 -7.20 -6.20 13.08
N TYR A 113 -7.92 -6.52 12.00
CA TYR A 113 -9.32 -6.88 12.08
C TYR A 113 -9.63 -8.03 11.13
N CYS A 114 -9.80 -9.23 11.68
CA CYS A 114 -10.50 -10.35 11.04
C CYS A 114 -11.98 -9.99 10.78
N TYR A 115 -12.24 -8.98 9.97
CA TYR A 115 -13.53 -8.80 9.30
C TYR A 115 -13.38 -9.26 7.85
N CYS A 116 -13.03 -10.53 7.71
CA CYS A 116 -13.13 -11.27 6.45
C CYS A 116 -14.61 -11.42 6.09
N TYR A 117 -15.15 -10.49 5.31
CA TYR A 117 -16.24 -10.84 4.43
C TYR A 117 -15.66 -11.11 3.03
N CYS A 118 -15.30 -12.39 2.85
CA CYS A 118 -14.97 -13.10 1.60
C CYS A 118 -13.62 -12.73 0.95
N CYS A 119 -12.59 -13.59 0.87
CA CYS A 119 -12.55 -15.05 0.79
C CYS A 119 -11.16 -15.57 1.24
N TYR A 120 -11.10 -16.68 1.99
CA TYR A 120 -10.03 -17.71 1.93
C TYR A 120 -8.53 -17.38 2.12
N TYR A 121 -8.12 -16.29 2.78
CA TYR A 121 -6.70 -16.06 3.07
C TYR A 121 -6.40 -16.12 4.57
N TYR A 122 -5.52 -17.02 4.98
CA TYR A 122 -4.90 -16.97 6.30
C TYR A 122 -3.74 -15.97 6.24
N CYS A 123 -3.83 -14.90 7.03
CA CYS A 123 -2.72 -13.98 7.29
C CYS A 123 -1.62 -14.73 8.08
N ASN A 124 -0.40 -14.83 7.54
CA ASN A 124 0.81 -15.10 8.34
C ASN A 124 1.79 -13.92 8.20
N GLN A 125 2.86 -13.91 8.99
CA GLN A 125 3.89 -12.85 9.07
C GLN A 125 4.65 -12.58 7.75
N GLN A 126 4.26 -13.20 6.63
CA GLN A 126 4.84 -13.05 5.30
C GLN A 126 3.82 -12.50 4.25
N GLY A 127 2.61 -12.13 4.66
CA GLY A 127 1.54 -11.64 3.77
C GLY A 127 0.43 -12.67 3.49
N CYS A 128 -0.54 -12.31 2.64
CA CYS A 128 -1.63 -13.18 2.19
C CYS A 128 -1.10 -14.21 1.18
N ILE A 129 -1.23 -15.50 1.49
CA ILE A 129 -0.80 -16.60 0.60
C ILE A 129 -2.05 -17.39 0.17
N ASP A 130 -2.19 -17.63 -1.13
CA ASP A 130 -3.28 -18.41 -1.74
C ASP A 130 -3.24 -19.88 -1.28
N ASP A 131 -3.98 -20.25 -0.23
CA ASP A 131 -4.17 -21.66 0.14
C ASP A 131 -5.63 -22.07 -0.07
N ALA A 132 -5.91 -22.60 -1.26
CA ALA A 132 -7.23 -23.10 -1.68
C ALA A 132 -7.68 -24.38 -0.93
N THR A 133 -7.00 -24.78 0.15
CA THR A 133 -7.18 -26.10 0.77
C THR A 133 -8.18 -26.14 1.92
N HIS A 134 -8.77 -24.99 2.31
CA HIS A 134 -9.65 -24.91 3.48
C HIS A 134 -11.13 -24.64 3.17
N CYS A 135 -11.58 -24.77 1.92
CA CYS A 135 -13.01 -24.64 1.60
C CYS A 135 -13.84 -25.86 2.02
N GLY A 136 -13.97 -26.09 3.33
CA GLY A 136 -14.93 -27.01 3.91
C GLY A 136 -16.35 -26.47 3.72
N GLY A 137 -17.12 -27.16 2.87
CA GLY A 137 -18.52 -26.85 2.60
C GLY A 137 -19.38 -26.87 3.86
N HIS A 138 -20.32 -25.93 3.92
CA HIS A 138 -21.40 -25.93 4.91
C HIS A 138 -22.66 -26.52 4.26
N ASN A 139 -22.98 -27.76 4.64
CA ASN A 139 -24.35 -28.28 4.74
C ASN A 139 -24.49 -28.88 6.13
#